data_AF-A0A937TJ42-F1
#
_entry.id   AF-A0A937TJ42-F1
#
_cell.length_a   1.000
_cell.length_b   1.000
_cell.length_c   1.000
_cell.angle_alpha   90.00
_cell.angle_beta   90.00
_cell.angle_gamma   90.00
#
_symmetry.space_group_name_H-M   'P 1'
#
loop_
_entity.id
_entity.type
_entity.pdbx_description
1 polymer ?
#
loop_
_entity_poly.entity_id
_entity_poly.type
_entity_poly.pdbx_seq_one_letter_code
_entity_poly.pdbx_strand_id
1 'polypeptide(L)'
;MRPQDIIVLLKIISIKDDQWRNIDIANALQISPSEVSEALNRCKIARLIDSKKRTVHLNSFKEFLIYGLKYVFPVEPGPIVKGIPTAHSAHPINEHIVSGGDVYVWQYAKGTKRGQAIEPLYKTIPATIQNDPLLYELLVIVDTIRVGRAREIKIAIEELEKRLRNA
;
A
#
# COMPACT_ATOMS: atom_id res chain seq x y z
N MET A 1 15.19 5.39 -1.73
CA MET A 1 13.92 4.98 -1.09
C MET A 1 13.82 3.46 -1.22
N ARG A 2 13.23 2.77 -0.24
CA ARG A 2 12.99 1.32 -0.28
C ARG A 2 11.46 1.06 -0.34
N PRO A 3 11.00 -0.08 -0.89
CA PRO A 3 9.58 -0.42 -0.91
C PRO A 3 8.91 -0.35 0.47
N GLN A 4 9.64 -0.77 1.51
CA GLN A 4 9.17 -0.71 2.90
C GLN A 4 8.86 0.70 3.41
N ASP A 5 9.49 1.73 2.84
CA ASP A 5 9.28 3.13 3.23
C ASP A 5 7.83 3.54 2.96
N ILE A 6 7.23 2.98 1.90
CA ILE A 6 5.85 3.26 1.48
C ILE A 6 4.86 2.67 2.46
N ILE A 7 5.04 1.41 2.84
CA ILE A 7 4.11 0.73 3.77
C ILE A 7 4.18 1.35 5.18
N VAL A 8 5.35 1.87 5.59
CA VAL A 8 5.49 2.60 6.85
C VAL A 8 4.67 3.89 6.83
N LEU A 9 4.75 4.68 5.76
CA LEU A 9 3.95 5.90 5.64
C LEU A 9 2.44 5.60 5.54
N LEU A 10 2.04 4.57 4.78
CA LEU A 10 0.64 4.15 4.71
C LEU A 10 0.11 3.68 6.07
N LYS A 11 0.94 2.98 6.86
CA LYS A 11 0.58 2.56 8.21
C LYS A 11 0.43 3.74 9.17
N ILE A 12 1.27 4.77 9.06
CA ILE A 12 1.11 5.99 9.85
C ILE A 12 -0.22 6.67 9.50
N ILE A 13 -0.55 6.76 8.22
CA ILE A 13 -1.84 7.29 7.75
C ILE A 13 -3.02 6.44 8.25
N SER A 14 -2.86 5.12 8.35
CA SER A 14 -3.95 4.26 8.85
C SER A 14 -4.15 4.36 10.37
N ILE A 15 -3.14 4.83 11.11
CA ILE A 15 -3.25 5.13 12.54
C ILE A 15 -3.75 6.56 12.70
N LYS A 16 -5.04 6.70 12.98
CA LYS A 16 -5.72 8.00 13.21
C LYS A 16 -5.37 8.67 14.55
N ASP A 17 -4.18 8.42 15.07
CA ASP A 17 -3.68 8.90 16.36
C ASP A 17 -2.20 9.26 16.25
N ASP A 18 -1.81 10.46 16.69
CA ASP A 18 -0.44 10.96 16.62
C ASP A 18 0.49 10.37 17.72
N GLN A 19 -0.04 9.59 18.67
CA GLN A 19 0.70 9.02 19.81
C GLN A 19 1.40 7.67 19.51
N TRP A 20 1.45 7.24 18.25
CA TRP A 20 2.12 5.99 17.88
C TRP A 20 3.62 6.02 18.18
N ARG A 21 4.23 4.87 18.44
CA ARG A 21 5.68 4.69 18.59
C ARG A 21 6.20 3.79 17.48
N ASN A 22 7.50 3.85 17.20
CA ASN A 22 8.12 3.01 16.19
C ASN A 22 7.85 1.51 16.40
N ILE A 23 7.77 1.08 17.66
CA ILE A 23 7.46 -0.32 18.00
C ILE A 23 6.03 -0.72 17.59
N ASP A 24 5.08 0.22 17.65
CA ASP A 24 3.69 -0.05 17.27
C ASP A 24 3.59 -0.26 15.75
N ILE A 25 4.32 0.54 14.96
CA ILE A 25 4.46 0.37 13.50
C ILE A 25 5.19 -0.94 13.16
N ALA A 26 6.31 -1.21 13.85
CA ALA A 26 7.12 -2.40 13.67
C ALA A 26 6.30 -3.68 13.88
N ASN A 27 5.54 -3.74 14.98
CA ASN A 27 4.68 -4.87 15.30
C ASN A 27 3.54 -5.02 14.28
N ALA A 28 2.89 -3.92 13.89
CA ALA A 28 1.80 -3.95 12.93
C ALA A 28 2.22 -4.43 11.54
N LEU A 29 3.42 -4.04 11.09
CA LEU A 29 3.96 -4.42 9.77
C LEU A 29 4.87 -5.66 9.83
N GLN A 30 5.12 -6.22 11.01
CA GLN A 30 6.07 -7.31 11.26
C GLN A 30 7.47 -7.03 10.71
N ILE A 31 7.95 -5.80 10.88
CA ILE A 31 9.33 -5.38 10.53
C ILE A 31 10.08 -4.98 11.80
N SER A 32 11.41 -4.88 11.73
CA SER A 32 12.18 -4.48 12.90
C SER A 32 12.00 -2.98 13.25
N PRO A 33 12.12 -2.59 14.53
CA PRO A 33 12.12 -1.17 14.92
C PRO A 33 13.22 -0.34 14.23
N SER A 34 14.37 -0.94 13.96
CA SER A 34 15.46 -0.33 13.19
C SER A 34 15.05 -0.04 11.74
N GLU A 35 14.35 -0.97 11.08
CA GLU A 35 13.82 -0.76 9.73
C GLU A 35 12.80 0.38 9.67
N VAL A 36 11.95 0.53 10.70
CA VAL A 36 11.03 1.68 10.81
C VAL A 36 11.84 2.97 10.94
N SER A 37 12.82 3.02 11.85
CA SER A 37 13.66 4.21 12.06
C SER A 37 14.39 4.64 10.78
N GLU A 38 14.97 3.69 10.07
CA GLU A 38 15.63 3.91 8.77
C GLU A 38 14.67 4.38 7.69
N ALA A 39 13.46 3.80 7.62
CA ALA A 39 12.42 4.24 6.69
C ALA A 39 12.03 5.70 6.94
N LEU A 40 11.76 6.07 8.19
CA LEU A 40 11.43 7.44 8.56
C LEU A 40 12.58 8.42 8.27
N ASN A 41 13.84 8.00 8.44
CA ASN A 41 15.00 8.80 8.04
C ASN A 41 15.01 9.09 6.53
N ARG A 42 14.80 8.06 5.69
CA ARG A 42 14.75 8.24 4.22
C ARG A 42 13.54 9.08 3.80
N CYS A 43 12.37 8.87 4.40
CA CYS A 43 11.16 9.66 4.12
C CYS A 43 11.34 11.13 4.49
N LYS A 44 12.06 11.42 5.59
CA LYS A 44 12.38 12.80 5.99
C LYS A 44 13.28 13.48 4.96
N ILE A 45 14.31 12.79 4.47
CA ILE A 45 15.20 13.30 3.41
C ILE A 45 14.40 13.57 2.13
N ALA A 46 13.48 12.67 1.78
CA ALA A 46 12.59 12.79 0.63
C ALA A 46 11.44 13.82 0.83
N ARG A 47 11.36 14.49 1.98
CA ARG A 47 10.32 15.46 2.34
C ARG A 47 8.89 14.88 2.33
N LEU A 48 8.76 13.57 2.54
CA LEU A 48 7.47 12.87 2.61
C LEU A 48 6.88 12.84 4.03
N ILE A 49 7.69 13.13 5.04
CA ILE A 49 7.29 13.22 6.45
C ILE A 49 7.97 14.44 7.07
N ASP A 50 7.36 14.98 8.11
CA ASP A 50 7.86 16.16 8.82
C ASP A 50 9.23 15.92 9.50
N SER A 51 9.84 17.00 9.97
CA SER A 51 11.18 16.94 10.58
C SER A 51 11.24 16.10 11.85
N LYS A 52 10.11 15.98 12.58
CA LYS A 52 9.95 15.15 13.79
C LYS A 52 9.61 13.70 13.47
N LYS A 53 9.36 13.35 12.20
CA LYS A 53 8.99 12.02 11.72
C LYS A 53 7.68 11.49 12.32
N ARG A 54 6.71 12.38 12.51
CA ARG A 54 5.39 12.09 13.09
C ARG A 54 4.28 12.23 12.07
N THR A 55 4.31 13.29 11.26
CA THR A 55 3.20 13.63 10.38
C THR A 55 3.61 13.48 8.93
N VAL A 56 2.88 12.64 8.19
CA VAL A 56 3.11 12.44 6.75
C VAL A 56 2.67 13.69 5.99
N HIS A 57 3.50 14.17 5.08
CA HIS A 57 3.13 15.25 4.17
C HIS A 57 2.22 14.68 3.07
N LEU A 58 0.91 14.67 3.33
CA LEU A 58 -0.08 13.99 2.47
C LEU A 58 -0.01 14.41 1.01
N ASN A 59 0.17 15.70 0.72
CA ASN A 59 0.27 16.19 -0.66
C ASN A 59 1.48 15.63 -1.40
N SER A 60 2.67 15.72 -0.80
CA SER A 60 3.91 15.20 -1.39
C SER A 60 3.91 13.68 -1.52
N PHE A 61 3.36 12.98 -0.53
CA PHE A 61 3.25 11.53 -0.57
C PHE A 61 2.24 11.08 -1.62
N LYS A 62 1.07 11.74 -1.71
CA LYS A 62 0.08 11.50 -2.77
C LYS A 62 0.69 11.67 -4.16
N GLU A 63 1.39 12.78 -4.40
CA GLU A 63 2.07 13.05 -5.68
C GLU A 63 3.05 11.92 -6.02
N PHE A 64 3.86 11.48 -5.06
CA PHE A 64 4.77 10.35 -5.25
C PHE A 64 4.02 9.04 -5.57
N LEU A 65 2.94 8.73 -4.85
CA LEU A 65 2.15 7.52 -5.09
C LEU A 65 1.58 7.50 -6.51
N ILE A 66 1.04 8.63 -6.98
CA ILE A 66 0.37 8.73 -8.29
C ILE A 66 1.39 8.71 -9.44
N TYR A 67 2.48 9.47 -9.33
CA TYR A 67 3.36 9.74 -10.47
C TYR A 67 4.71 9.02 -10.40
N GLY A 68 5.20 8.69 -9.21
CA GLY A 68 6.53 8.09 -9.02
C GLY A 68 6.50 6.58 -8.79
N LEU A 69 5.55 6.09 -8.01
CA LEU A 69 5.57 4.74 -7.43
C LEU A 69 5.72 3.62 -8.45
N LYS A 70 4.96 3.68 -9.55
CA LYS A 70 4.99 2.66 -10.61
C LYS A 70 6.34 2.54 -11.34
N TYR A 71 7.15 3.61 -11.34
CA TYR A 71 8.47 3.62 -11.96
C TYR A 71 9.59 3.21 -11.00
N VAL A 72 9.43 3.55 -9.71
CA VAL A 72 10.43 3.23 -8.68
C VAL A 72 10.30 1.79 -8.19
N PHE A 73 9.06 1.29 -8.10
CA PHE A 73 8.75 -0.07 -7.65
C PHE A 73 7.79 -0.76 -8.64
N PRO A 74 8.23 -0.99 -9.90
CA PRO A 74 7.41 -1.67 -10.89
C PRO A 74 7.05 -3.08 -10.43
N VAL A 75 5.97 -3.63 -10.99
CA VAL A 75 5.56 -5.02 -10.76
C VAL A 75 4.98 -5.59 -12.04
N GLU A 76 5.30 -6.85 -12.30
CA GLU A 76 4.75 -7.59 -13.43
C GLU A 76 3.86 -8.74 -12.91
N PRO A 77 2.70 -8.98 -13.52
CA PRO A 77 1.87 -10.14 -13.19
C PRO A 77 2.61 -11.46 -13.45
N GLY A 78 2.69 -12.28 -12.41
CA GLY A 78 3.29 -13.60 -12.42
C GLY A 78 2.28 -14.73 -12.66
N PRO A 79 2.62 -15.97 -12.26
CA PRO A 79 1.78 -17.14 -12.47
C PRO A 79 0.48 -17.08 -11.68
N ILE A 80 -0.50 -17.90 -12.06
CA ILE A 80 -1.76 -18.04 -11.34
C ILE A 80 -1.52 -18.82 -10.04
N VAL A 81 -1.72 -18.16 -8.91
CA VAL A 81 -1.52 -18.72 -7.57
C VAL A 81 -2.73 -18.46 -6.68
N LYS A 82 -2.77 -19.12 -5.52
CA LYS A 82 -3.72 -18.83 -4.45
C LYS A 82 -3.20 -17.68 -3.58
N GLY A 83 -4.06 -16.72 -3.25
CA GLY A 83 -3.64 -15.53 -2.55
C GLY A 83 -4.76 -14.63 -2.03
N ILE A 84 -4.35 -13.50 -1.48
CA ILE A 84 -5.23 -12.41 -1.04
C ILE A 84 -5.42 -11.46 -2.23
N PRO A 85 -6.66 -11.12 -2.63
CA PRO A 85 -6.91 -10.15 -3.70
C PRO A 85 -6.22 -8.82 -3.46
N THR A 86 -5.79 -8.16 -4.54
CA THR A 86 -5.23 -6.81 -4.48
C THR A 86 -5.50 -6.08 -5.80
N ALA A 87 -5.01 -4.85 -5.94
CA ALA A 87 -5.23 -4.01 -7.10
C ALA A 87 -6.72 -3.89 -7.45
N HIS A 88 -7.09 -3.96 -8.73
CA HIS A 88 -8.49 -3.86 -9.15
C HIS A 88 -9.36 -5.06 -8.74
N SER A 89 -8.79 -6.09 -8.12
CA SER A 89 -9.50 -7.30 -7.68
C SER A 89 -10.02 -7.23 -6.23
N ALA A 90 -9.72 -6.16 -5.50
CA ALA A 90 -10.10 -5.96 -4.11
C ALA A 90 -10.85 -4.63 -3.90
N HIS A 91 -11.55 -4.54 -2.76
CA HIS A 91 -12.17 -3.30 -2.30
C HIS A 91 -11.09 -2.23 -2.05
N PRO A 92 -11.29 -0.97 -2.45
CA PRO A 92 -12.53 -0.41 -3.03
C PRO A 92 -12.66 -0.53 -4.55
N ILE A 93 -11.58 -0.84 -5.25
CA ILE A 93 -11.51 -0.66 -6.70
C ILE A 93 -12.47 -1.58 -7.45
N ASN A 94 -12.63 -2.81 -6.95
CA ASN A 94 -13.52 -3.80 -7.56
C ASN A 94 -15.01 -3.40 -7.54
N GLU A 95 -15.43 -2.42 -6.73
CA GLU A 95 -16.80 -1.93 -6.69
C GLU A 95 -17.15 -1.07 -7.91
N HIS A 96 -16.12 -0.55 -8.60
CA HIS A 96 -16.27 0.35 -9.75
C HIS A 96 -16.08 -0.36 -11.10
N ILE A 97 -15.83 -1.66 -11.09
CA ILE A 97 -15.42 -2.45 -12.26
C ILE A 97 -16.35 -3.65 -12.41
N VAL A 98 -16.70 -3.95 -13.66
CA VAL A 98 -17.52 -5.11 -13.99
C VAL A 98 -16.70 -6.39 -13.82
N SER A 99 -17.29 -7.38 -13.13
CA SER A 99 -16.71 -8.71 -12.97
C SER A 99 -16.34 -9.34 -14.32
N GLY A 100 -15.14 -9.93 -14.42
CA GLY A 100 -14.67 -10.65 -15.62
C GLY A 100 -13.26 -10.30 -16.10
N GLY A 101 -12.57 -9.35 -15.47
CA GLY A 101 -11.16 -9.05 -15.72
C GLY A 101 -10.18 -10.00 -15.02
N ASP A 102 -8.88 -9.84 -15.32
CA ASP A 102 -7.79 -10.57 -14.66
C ASP A 102 -7.89 -10.40 -13.13
N VAL A 103 -7.65 -11.45 -12.36
CA VAL A 103 -7.62 -11.35 -10.89
C VAL A 103 -6.18 -11.23 -10.44
N TYR A 104 -5.84 -10.18 -9.68
CA TYR A 104 -4.54 -10.03 -9.04
C TYR A 104 -4.60 -10.40 -7.57
N VAL A 105 -3.59 -11.15 -7.13
CA VAL A 105 -3.47 -11.59 -5.75
C VAL A 105 -2.03 -11.42 -5.26
N TRP A 106 -1.87 -11.14 -3.97
CA TRP A 106 -0.63 -11.45 -3.28
C TRP A 106 -0.62 -12.93 -2.90
N GLN A 107 0.40 -13.66 -3.33
CA GLN A 107 0.54 -15.08 -3.00
C GLN A 107 0.52 -15.29 -1.49
N TYR A 108 -0.42 -16.10 -1.01
CA TYR A 108 -0.56 -16.39 0.40
C TYR A 108 -1.37 -17.67 0.61
N ALA A 109 -0.82 -18.61 1.39
CA ALA A 109 -1.43 -19.94 1.57
C ALA A 109 -2.85 -19.88 2.16
N LYS A 110 -3.09 -18.92 3.06
CA LYS A 110 -4.40 -18.68 3.69
C LYS A 110 -5.33 -17.77 2.85
N GLY A 111 -4.91 -17.36 1.66
CA GLY A 111 -5.74 -16.56 0.74
C GLY A 111 -6.97 -17.32 0.25
N THR A 112 -7.99 -16.61 -0.25
CA THR A 112 -9.29 -17.21 -0.62
C THR A 112 -9.58 -17.15 -2.12
N LYS A 113 -8.72 -16.50 -2.91
CA LYS A 113 -8.89 -16.33 -4.36
C LYS A 113 -7.70 -16.88 -5.13
N ARG A 114 -7.93 -17.23 -6.40
CA ARG A 114 -6.89 -17.56 -7.37
C ARG A 114 -6.80 -16.44 -8.40
N GLY A 115 -5.58 -16.06 -8.75
CA GLY A 115 -5.30 -14.99 -9.69
C GLY A 115 -3.81 -14.92 -10.02
N GLN A 116 -3.44 -14.05 -10.96
CA GLN A 116 -2.03 -13.78 -11.24
C GLN A 116 -1.37 -13.15 -10.00
N ALA A 117 -0.20 -13.68 -9.65
CA ALA A 117 0.58 -13.17 -8.54
C ALA A 117 1.11 -11.77 -8.86
N ILE A 118 0.98 -10.81 -7.96
CA ILE A 118 1.79 -9.58 -8.00
C ILE A 118 2.61 -9.49 -6.71
N GLU A 119 3.85 -9.00 -6.83
CA GLU A 119 4.73 -8.85 -5.68
C GLU A 119 4.26 -7.69 -4.78
N PRO A 120 3.95 -7.96 -3.49
CA PRO A 120 3.58 -6.89 -2.56
C PRO A 120 4.77 -5.95 -2.36
N LEU A 121 4.50 -4.69 -2.00
CA LEU A 121 5.56 -3.73 -1.67
C LEU A 121 6.48 -4.21 -0.55
N TYR A 122 6.04 -5.12 0.30
CA TYR A 122 6.91 -5.78 1.25
C TYR A 122 6.39 -7.17 1.61
N LYS A 123 7.31 -8.10 1.87
CA LYS A 123 7.02 -9.54 2.04
C LYS A 123 6.02 -9.89 3.16
N THR A 124 5.90 -9.06 4.18
CA THR A 124 5.01 -9.33 5.34
C THR A 124 3.56 -8.92 5.09
N ILE A 125 3.29 -8.07 4.09
CA ILE A 125 1.97 -7.49 3.83
C ILE A 125 0.85 -8.53 3.77
N PRO A 126 0.97 -9.66 3.03
CA PRO A 126 -0.13 -10.62 2.95
C PRO A 126 -0.47 -11.25 4.31
N ALA A 127 0.48 -11.30 5.24
CA ALA A 127 0.27 -11.83 6.58
C ALA A 127 -0.27 -10.79 7.58
N THR A 128 -0.06 -9.49 7.33
CA THR A 128 -0.31 -8.42 8.33
C THR A 128 -1.60 -7.62 8.12
N ILE A 129 -2.21 -7.68 6.94
CA ILE A 129 -3.37 -6.82 6.59
C ILE A 129 -4.70 -7.22 7.24
N GLN A 130 -4.79 -8.37 7.92
CA GLN A 130 -6.07 -8.91 8.41
C GLN A 130 -6.78 -8.02 9.44
N ASN A 131 -6.04 -7.24 10.21
CA ASN A 131 -6.57 -6.43 11.31
C ASN A 131 -6.52 -4.91 11.03
N ASP A 132 -6.22 -4.51 9.80
CA ASP A 132 -6.15 -3.10 9.42
C ASP A 132 -6.83 -2.87 8.06
N PRO A 133 -8.17 -2.73 8.05
CA PRO A 133 -8.94 -2.56 6.81
C PRO A 133 -8.49 -1.34 6.01
N LEU A 134 -8.17 -0.22 6.67
CA LEU A 134 -7.75 1.01 5.99
C LEU A 134 -6.38 0.84 5.34
N LEU A 135 -5.42 0.21 6.02
CA LEU A 135 -4.12 -0.11 5.40
C LEU A 135 -4.29 -1.05 4.21
N TYR A 136 -5.15 -2.06 4.33
CA TYR A 136 -5.42 -2.98 3.23
C TYR A 136 -5.96 -2.23 2.01
N GLU A 137 -6.98 -1.39 2.19
CA GLU A 137 -7.56 -0.56 1.12
C GLU A 137 -6.51 0.36 0.47
N LEU A 138 -5.67 1.01 1.27
CA LEU A 138 -4.59 1.86 0.77
C LEU A 138 -3.58 1.07 -0.07
N LEU A 139 -3.24 -0.15 0.34
CA LEU A 139 -2.34 -1.04 -0.41
C LEU A 139 -2.98 -1.54 -1.71
N VAL A 140 -4.28 -1.83 -1.69
CA VAL A 140 -5.06 -2.20 -2.88
C VAL A 140 -5.04 -1.08 -3.91
N ILE A 141 -5.28 0.16 -3.47
CA ILE A 141 -5.21 1.36 -4.31
C ILE A 141 -3.80 1.53 -4.90
N VAL A 142 -2.78 1.39 -4.05
CA VAL A 142 -1.38 1.51 -4.44
C VAL A 142 -0.97 0.49 -5.49
N ASP A 143 -1.34 -0.78 -5.31
CA ASP A 143 -1.07 -1.80 -6.31
C ASP A 143 -1.84 -1.53 -7.61
N THR A 144 -3.05 -1.00 -7.54
CA THR A 144 -3.80 -0.58 -8.74
C THR A 144 -3.05 0.49 -9.53
N ILE A 145 -2.37 1.42 -8.86
CA ILE A 145 -1.52 2.42 -9.52
C ILE A 145 -0.27 1.76 -10.17
N ARG A 146 0.26 0.70 -9.57
CA ARG A 146 1.46 -0.01 -10.06
C ARG A 146 1.18 -0.90 -11.28
N VAL A 147 0.05 -1.61 -11.31
CA VAL A 147 -0.23 -2.67 -12.31
C VAL A 147 -1.52 -2.49 -13.10
N GLY A 148 -2.39 -1.55 -12.72
CA GLY A 148 -3.69 -1.36 -13.32
C GLY A 148 -3.65 -0.72 -14.72
N ARG A 149 -4.75 -0.86 -15.45
CA ARG A 149 -5.01 -0.20 -16.73
C ARG A 149 -5.44 1.26 -16.50
N ALA A 150 -5.44 2.08 -17.55
CA ALA A 150 -5.75 3.51 -17.46
C ALA A 150 -7.08 3.81 -16.72
N ARG A 151 -8.13 3.01 -16.94
CA ARG A 151 -9.41 3.14 -16.24
C ARG A 151 -9.30 2.84 -14.74
N GLU A 152 -8.63 1.76 -14.38
CA GLU A 152 -8.42 1.33 -12.99
C GLU A 152 -7.56 2.33 -12.22
N ILE A 153 -6.49 2.84 -12.85
CA ILE A 153 -5.62 3.87 -12.27
C ILE A 153 -6.42 5.14 -11.99
N LYS A 154 -7.31 5.57 -12.91
CA LYS A 154 -8.17 6.73 -12.69
C LYS A 154 -9.04 6.57 -11.44
N ILE A 155 -9.69 5.42 -11.29
CA ILE A 155 -10.51 5.10 -10.11
C ILE A 155 -9.64 5.07 -8.84
N ALA A 156 -8.45 4.46 -8.92
CA ALA A 156 -7.53 4.40 -7.79
C ALA A 156 -7.08 5.78 -7.31
N ILE A 157 -6.82 6.72 -8.22
CA ILE A 157 -6.50 8.10 -7.87
C ILE A 157 -7.68 8.76 -7.13
N GLU A 158 -8.91 8.59 -7.62
CA GLU A 158 -10.12 9.14 -6.98
C GLU A 158 -10.33 8.55 -5.56
N GLU A 159 -10.17 7.23 -5.41
CA GLU A 159 -10.29 6.53 -4.12
C GLU A 159 -9.17 6.86 -3.14
N LEU A 160 -7.94 7.08 -3.65
CA LEU A 160 -6.81 7.54 -2.85
C LEU A 160 -7.11 8.89 -2.22
N GLU A 161 -7.61 9.84 -3.01
CA GLU A 161 -7.93 11.17 -2.53
C GLU A 161 -9.05 11.18 -1.48
N LYS A 162 -10.07 10.32 -1.64
CA LYS A 162 -11.13 10.18 -0.64
C LYS A 162 -10.59 9.69 0.69
N ARG A 163 -9.70 8.69 0.69
CA ARG A 163 -9.13 8.12 1.92
C ARG A 163 -8.15 9.06 2.61
N LEU A 164 -7.28 9.73 1.86
CA LEU A 164 -6.33 10.68 2.44
C LEU A 164 -7.00 11.94 3.03
N ARG A 165 -8.18 12.33 2.56
CA ARG A 165 -8.96 13.43 3.18
C ARG A 165 -9.56 13.08 4.55
N ASN A 166 -9.78 11.79 4.80
CA ASN A 166 -10.46 11.27 5.99
C ASN A 166 -9.50 10.54 6.96
N ALA A 167 -8.20 10.64 6.69
CA ALA A 167 -7.12 10.04 7.47
C ALA A 167 -6.52 11.06 8.43
#